data_AF-A0A1T4SJM7-F1
#
_entry.id   AF-A0A1T4SJM7-F1
#
_cell.length_a   1.000
_cell.length_b   1.000
_cell.length_c   1.000
_cell.angle_alpha   90.00
_cell.angle_beta   90.00
_cell.angle_gamma   90.00
#
_symmetry.space_group_name_H-M   'P 1'
#
loop_
_entity.id
_entity.type
_entity.pdbx_description
1 polymer ?
#
loop_
_entity_poly.entity_id
_entity_poly.type
_entity_poly.pdbx_seq_one_letter_code
_entity_poly.pdbx_strand_id
1 'polypeptide(L)'
;MKIEKFLEGKFRLFYGQEYEIIRYVDDYIIYSNSEDMLDVIVKAVGDQLSEFNLFLNDSKFEKFSRPILTDNSSLIISVKSIVSELDKVVFSLSENAGENEILNRIRNIHSVKLAFVDKVKRACMLSSSGYGVASSFLISVFGRRINRVIRQVNKKVGNGIDFNSKDYVDEAISVRSALQLFMELIFYFYSVSPTLNSSTNLSKSIIVIDRFIADFMPEQLDYLRTSFSFEVENILRFEDCDGYLDNYISLEKMNILLSVSGYDLNKYGVDLSIIESIINTSKKELGYFEIISLLYYCKDNAKYEAVNKIIQKKCSSYLDEYLKKDSLYTSSEALHLSLDIITCPYIKDDIRKKALRLVLISARKKNNSEVLQILDRLKDRYWFVKWKGGDIYSLLERKSLRFTY
;
A
#
# COMPACT_ATOMS: atom_id res chain seq x y z
N MET A 1 14.94 4.09 -36.95
CA MET A 1 15.55 4.58 -38.20
C MET A 1 16.59 3.66 -38.86
N LYS A 2 17.61 3.09 -38.19
CA LYS A 2 18.53 2.13 -38.86
C LYS A 2 17.88 0.76 -39.15
N ILE A 3 17.15 0.21 -38.17
CA ILE A 3 16.49 -1.11 -38.28
C ILE A 3 15.40 -1.13 -39.35
N GLU A 4 14.58 -0.08 -39.46
CA GLU A 4 13.48 -0.02 -40.45
C GLU A 4 14.03 -0.04 -41.87
N LYS A 5 15.06 0.78 -42.16
CA LYS A 5 15.72 0.79 -43.47
C LYS A 5 16.39 -0.53 -43.80
N PHE A 6 16.93 -1.23 -42.79
CA PHE A 6 17.52 -2.56 -42.98
C PHE A 6 16.46 -3.61 -43.32
N LEU A 7 15.35 -3.63 -42.59
CA LEU A 7 14.23 -4.55 -42.83
C LEU A 7 13.57 -4.30 -44.18
N GLU A 8 13.38 -3.04 -44.55
CA GLU A 8 12.84 -2.64 -45.86
C GLU A 8 13.78 -3.06 -46.99
N GLY A 9 15.06 -2.71 -46.90
CA GLY A 9 16.03 -2.96 -47.98
C GLY A 9 16.35 -4.44 -48.19
N LYS A 10 16.46 -5.24 -47.11
CA LYS A 10 16.90 -6.64 -47.18
C LYS A 10 15.73 -7.63 -47.26
N PHE A 11 14.62 -7.34 -46.60
CA PHE A 11 13.50 -8.27 -46.47
C PHE A 11 12.18 -7.74 -47.06
N ARG A 12 12.16 -6.51 -47.58
CA ARG A 12 10.94 -5.85 -48.11
C ARG A 12 9.80 -5.80 -47.10
N LEU A 13 10.14 -5.66 -45.82
CA LEU A 13 9.19 -5.47 -44.73
C LEU A 13 9.07 -3.99 -44.45
N PHE A 14 7.85 -3.46 -44.50
CA PHE A 14 7.56 -2.03 -44.31
C PHE A 14 6.92 -1.79 -42.94
N TYR A 15 7.47 -0.83 -42.21
CA TYR A 15 6.93 -0.42 -40.91
C TYR A 15 5.50 0.13 -41.05
N GLY A 16 4.61 -0.30 -40.15
CA GLY A 16 3.19 0.06 -40.15
C GLY A 16 2.35 -0.72 -41.17
N GLN A 17 2.93 -1.66 -41.92
CA GLN A 17 2.21 -2.56 -42.83
C GLN A 17 2.38 -4.02 -42.40
N GLU A 18 3.58 -4.58 -42.56
CA GLU A 18 3.86 -5.97 -42.18
C GLU A 18 4.21 -6.13 -40.70
N TYR A 19 4.80 -5.07 -40.11
CA TYR A 19 5.27 -5.11 -38.75
C TYR A 19 5.26 -3.74 -38.08
N GLU A 20 5.30 -3.75 -36.76
CA GLU A 20 5.49 -2.56 -35.93
C GLU A 20 6.42 -2.90 -34.75
N ILE A 21 7.37 -2.03 -34.45
CA ILE A 21 8.28 -2.16 -33.28
C ILE A 21 8.01 -0.98 -32.36
N ILE A 22 7.65 -1.27 -31.12
CA ILE A 22 7.50 -0.30 -30.03
C ILE A 22 8.61 -0.55 -29.03
N ARG A 23 9.25 0.52 -28.56
CA ARG A 23 10.30 0.44 -27.54
C ARG A 23 9.94 1.31 -26.34
N TYR A 24 10.05 0.76 -25.14
CA TYR A 24 9.93 1.48 -23.87
C TYR A 24 11.19 1.27 -23.03
N VAL A 25 12.03 2.30 -22.91
CA VAL A 25 13.37 2.22 -22.29
C VAL A 25 14.20 1.08 -22.92
N ASP A 26 14.29 -0.08 -22.27
CA ASP A 26 15.06 -1.24 -22.75
C ASP A 26 14.17 -2.38 -23.26
N ASP A 27 12.86 -2.27 -23.10
CA ASP A 27 11.89 -3.27 -23.53
C ASP A 27 11.44 -3.02 -24.98
N TYR A 28 11.36 -4.09 -25.75
CA TYR A 28 10.88 -4.10 -27.14
C TYR A 28 9.61 -4.92 -27.25
N ILE A 29 8.60 -4.37 -27.92
CA ILE A 29 7.37 -5.08 -28.30
C ILE A 29 7.30 -5.07 -29.83
N ILE A 30 7.28 -6.26 -30.43
CA ILE A 30 7.29 -6.43 -31.88
C ILE A 30 5.98 -7.08 -32.31
N TYR A 31 5.25 -6.40 -33.17
CA TYR A 31 4.05 -6.90 -33.83
C TYR A 31 4.39 -7.30 -35.26
N SER A 32 3.84 -8.42 -35.71
CA SER A 32 4.02 -8.94 -37.06
C SER A 32 2.73 -9.65 -37.51
N ASN A 33 2.47 -9.64 -38.81
CA ASN A 33 1.32 -10.33 -39.40
C ASN A 33 1.52 -11.86 -39.50
N SER A 34 2.76 -12.36 -39.42
CA SER A 34 3.06 -13.80 -39.41
C SER A 34 4.24 -14.14 -38.50
N GLU A 35 4.30 -15.40 -38.10
CA GLU A 35 5.34 -15.95 -37.24
C GLU A 35 6.71 -15.94 -37.93
N ASP A 36 6.75 -16.31 -39.20
CA ASP A 36 7.99 -16.31 -40.00
C ASP A 36 8.59 -14.91 -40.10
N MET A 37 7.75 -13.89 -40.33
CA MET A 37 8.18 -12.49 -40.37
C MET A 37 8.69 -12.03 -39.01
N LEU A 38 8.03 -12.44 -37.92
CA LEU A 38 8.44 -12.08 -36.56
C LEU A 38 9.84 -12.63 -36.26
N ASP A 39 10.12 -13.89 -36.60
CA ASP A 39 11.41 -14.52 -36.36
C ASP A 39 12.54 -13.83 -37.16
N VAL A 40 12.25 -13.38 -38.39
CA VAL A 40 13.19 -12.58 -39.19
C VAL A 40 13.47 -11.23 -38.52
N ILE A 41 12.43 -10.55 -38.05
CA ILE A 41 12.56 -9.23 -37.41
C ILE A 41 13.34 -9.33 -36.09
N VAL A 42 13.03 -10.33 -35.25
CA VAL A 42 13.73 -10.56 -33.97
C VAL A 42 15.22 -10.80 -34.19
N LYS A 43 15.60 -11.62 -35.18
CA LYS A 43 17.01 -11.84 -35.55
C LYS A 43 17.68 -10.56 -36.02
N ALA A 44 17.03 -9.81 -36.91
CA ALA A 44 17.56 -8.54 -37.39
C ALA A 44 17.78 -7.52 -36.26
N VAL A 45 16.87 -7.48 -35.27
CA VAL A 45 17.02 -6.63 -34.08
C VAL A 45 18.21 -7.10 -33.23
N GLY A 46 18.33 -8.40 -32.97
CA GLY A 46 19.46 -8.98 -32.24
C GLY A 46 20.82 -8.69 -32.89
N ASP A 47 20.92 -8.86 -34.22
CA ASP A 47 22.13 -8.58 -34.99
C ASP A 47 22.53 -7.11 -34.86
N GLN A 48 21.57 -6.18 -34.99
CA GLN A 48 21.84 -4.74 -34.86
C GLN A 48 22.21 -4.33 -33.44
N LEU A 49 21.65 -4.97 -32.41
CA LEU A 49 22.04 -4.74 -31.02
C LEU A 49 23.46 -5.23 -30.73
N SER A 50 23.88 -6.31 -31.38
CA SER A 50 25.23 -6.87 -31.20
C SER A 50 26.35 -5.91 -31.62
N GLU A 51 26.09 -5.02 -32.60
CA GLU A 51 27.03 -3.95 -32.99
C GLU A 51 27.37 -3.00 -31.81
N PHE A 52 26.50 -2.93 -30.80
CA PHE A 52 26.67 -2.12 -29.60
C PHE A 52 27.04 -2.96 -28.35
N ASN A 53 27.43 -4.23 -28.52
CA ASN A 53 27.62 -5.21 -27.45
C ASN A 53 26.36 -5.40 -26.56
N LEU A 54 25.17 -5.24 -27.16
CA LEU A 54 23.90 -5.52 -26.50
C LEU A 54 23.30 -6.81 -27.07
N PHE A 55 22.67 -7.61 -26.19
CA PHE A 55 22.07 -8.89 -26.55
C PHE A 55 20.64 -8.99 -26.04
N LEU A 56 19.78 -9.64 -26.82
CA LEU A 56 18.43 -9.97 -26.38
C LEU A 56 18.51 -11.02 -25.27
N ASN A 57 17.65 -10.89 -24.27
CA ASN A 57 17.59 -11.83 -23.17
C ASN A 57 16.52 -12.89 -23.43
N ASP A 58 16.93 -14.08 -23.86
CA ASP A 58 16.03 -15.19 -24.17
C ASP A 58 15.15 -15.60 -22.99
N SER A 59 15.62 -15.45 -21.74
CA SER A 59 14.83 -15.79 -20.55
C SER A 59 13.63 -14.85 -20.32
N LYS A 60 13.62 -13.68 -20.96
CA LYS A 60 12.53 -12.70 -20.91
C LYS A 60 11.73 -12.63 -22.21
N PHE A 61 12.05 -13.49 -23.18
CA PHE A 61 11.38 -13.47 -24.47
C PHE A 61 10.02 -14.17 -24.37
N GLU A 62 8.94 -13.42 -24.58
CA GLU A 62 7.57 -13.93 -24.59
C GLU A 62 6.95 -13.75 -25.98
N LYS A 63 6.35 -14.83 -26.51
CA LYS A 63 5.68 -14.84 -27.82
C LYS A 63 4.19 -15.04 -27.63
N PHE A 64 3.40 -14.16 -28.24
CA PHE A 64 1.94 -14.20 -28.17
C PHE A 64 1.34 -14.33 -29.57
N SER A 65 0.26 -15.10 -29.69
CA SER A 65 -0.56 -15.18 -30.90
C SER A 65 -1.97 -14.62 -30.62
N ARG A 66 -2.70 -14.27 -31.68
CA ARG A 66 -4.09 -13.81 -31.54
C ARG A 66 -5.02 -15.01 -31.27
N PRO A 67 -6.01 -14.90 -30.37
CA PRO A 67 -6.30 -13.75 -29.51
C PRO A 67 -5.25 -13.56 -28.41
N ILE A 68 -4.80 -12.32 -28.21
CA ILE A 68 -3.77 -12.01 -27.20
C ILE A 68 -4.39 -12.15 -25.82
N LEU A 69 -4.05 -13.24 -25.12
CA LEU A 69 -4.42 -13.47 -23.74
C LEU A 69 -3.15 -13.80 -22.96
N THR A 70 -2.76 -12.90 -22.06
CA THR A 70 -1.65 -13.15 -21.14
C THR A 70 -2.12 -13.99 -19.95
N ASP A 71 -1.21 -14.74 -19.32
CA ASP A 71 -1.52 -15.54 -18.12
C ASP A 71 -2.15 -14.68 -17.02
N ASN A 72 -1.61 -13.49 -16.79
CA ASN A 72 -2.16 -12.50 -15.87
C ASN A 72 -3.60 -12.10 -16.24
N SER A 73 -3.87 -11.86 -17.52
CA SER A 73 -5.21 -11.48 -17.98
C SER A 73 -6.21 -12.63 -17.80
N SER A 74 -5.80 -13.85 -18.15
CA SER A 74 -6.59 -15.07 -17.97
C SER A 74 -6.94 -15.31 -16.50
N LEU A 75 -5.96 -15.16 -15.60
CA LEU A 75 -6.16 -15.25 -14.16
C LEU A 75 -7.15 -14.20 -13.66
N ILE A 76 -6.98 -12.93 -14.07
CA ILE A 76 -7.89 -11.85 -13.65
C ILE A 76 -9.32 -12.08 -14.15
N ILE A 77 -9.50 -12.61 -15.36
CA ILE A 77 -10.84 -12.97 -15.87
C ILE A 77 -11.48 -14.05 -14.99
N SER A 78 -10.72 -15.10 -14.67
CA SER A 78 -11.19 -16.20 -13.80
C SER A 78 -11.55 -15.70 -12.41
N VAL A 79 -10.69 -14.88 -11.80
CA VAL A 79 -10.92 -14.27 -10.48
C VAL A 79 -12.13 -13.33 -10.50
N LYS A 80 -12.37 -12.57 -11.58
CA LYS A 80 -13.58 -11.74 -11.73
C LYS A 80 -14.86 -12.56 -11.70
N SER A 81 -14.86 -13.76 -12.30
CA SER A 81 -16.01 -14.67 -12.23
C SER A 81 -16.29 -15.09 -10.80
N ILE A 82 -15.24 -15.48 -10.05
CA ILE A 82 -15.35 -15.88 -8.64
C ILE A 82 -15.84 -14.72 -7.76
N VAL A 83 -15.34 -13.50 -8.00
CA VAL A 83 -15.84 -12.27 -7.33
C VAL A 83 -17.32 -12.05 -7.62
N SER A 84 -17.76 -12.27 -8.86
CA SER A 84 -19.17 -12.09 -9.24
C SER A 84 -20.08 -13.11 -8.53
N GLU A 85 -19.59 -14.33 -8.29
CA GLU A 85 -20.30 -15.31 -7.46
C GLU A 85 -20.38 -14.87 -5.99
N LEU A 86 -19.29 -14.34 -5.43
CA LEU A 86 -19.29 -13.79 -4.08
C LEU A 86 -20.25 -12.60 -3.94
N ASP A 87 -20.27 -11.72 -4.93
CA ASP A 87 -21.16 -10.56 -4.95
C ASP A 87 -22.63 -11.00 -4.84
N LYS A 88 -23.04 -12.10 -5.49
CA LYS A 88 -24.40 -12.66 -5.35
C LYS A 88 -24.71 -13.19 -3.95
N VAL A 89 -23.69 -13.60 -3.19
CA VAL A 89 -23.85 -14.02 -1.80
C VAL A 89 -24.04 -12.80 -0.89
N VAL A 90 -23.32 -11.70 -1.15
CA VAL A 90 -23.32 -10.50 -0.31
C VAL A 90 -24.45 -9.54 -0.65
N PHE A 91 -24.80 -9.40 -1.93
CA PHE A 91 -25.75 -8.45 -2.46
C PHE A 91 -26.91 -9.16 -3.15
N SER A 92 -28.14 -8.68 -2.95
CA SER A 92 -29.32 -9.12 -3.69
C SER A 92 -30.14 -7.91 -4.17
N LEU A 93 -31.04 -8.12 -5.13
CA LEU A 93 -31.94 -7.07 -5.62
C LEU A 93 -33.22 -7.07 -4.78
N SER A 94 -33.66 -5.89 -4.34
CA SER A 94 -34.97 -5.74 -3.69
C SER A 94 -36.09 -5.82 -4.72
N GLU A 95 -37.06 -6.70 -4.49
CA GLU A 95 -38.26 -6.84 -5.33
C GLU A 95 -39.25 -5.67 -5.19
N ASN A 96 -39.23 -4.95 -4.06
CA ASN A 96 -40.32 -4.05 -3.65
C ASN A 96 -40.03 -2.55 -3.84
N ALA A 97 -38.84 -2.15 -4.27
CA ALA A 97 -38.46 -0.74 -4.37
C ALA A 97 -37.46 -0.49 -5.50
N GLY A 98 -37.91 -0.65 -6.76
CA GLY A 98 -37.20 -0.20 -7.97
C GLY A 98 -35.70 -0.48 -7.98
N GLU A 99 -35.31 -1.71 -8.30
CA GLU A 99 -33.91 -2.13 -8.51
C GLU A 99 -32.89 -1.68 -7.44
N ASN A 100 -33.31 -1.43 -6.20
CA ASN A 100 -32.36 -1.12 -5.14
C ASN A 100 -31.71 -2.39 -4.61
N GLU A 101 -30.38 -2.43 -4.67
CA GLU A 101 -29.58 -3.51 -4.11
C GLU A 101 -29.62 -3.48 -2.57
N ILE A 102 -29.85 -4.64 -1.95
CA ILE A 102 -29.85 -4.87 -0.51
C ILE A 102 -28.70 -5.80 -0.10
N LEU A 103 -28.29 -5.71 1.16
CA LEU A 103 -27.24 -6.56 1.73
C LEU A 103 -27.86 -7.82 2.33
N ASN A 104 -27.32 -8.97 1.93
CA ASN A 104 -27.69 -10.24 2.51
C ASN A 104 -26.99 -10.42 3.86
N ARG A 105 -27.71 -10.99 4.82
CA ARG A 105 -27.11 -11.42 6.08
C ARG A 105 -26.25 -12.67 5.87
N ILE A 106 -24.96 -12.56 6.17
CA ILE A 106 -24.01 -13.67 6.04
C ILE A 106 -23.94 -14.42 7.38
N ARG A 107 -24.53 -15.62 7.44
CA ARG A 107 -24.59 -16.41 8.69
C ARG A 107 -23.24 -17.01 9.08
N ASN A 108 -22.43 -17.42 8.12
CA ASN A 108 -21.14 -18.05 8.37
C ASN A 108 -20.05 -17.43 7.48
N ILE A 109 -19.46 -16.35 7.99
CA ILE A 109 -18.40 -15.59 7.31
C ILE A 109 -17.20 -16.48 7.01
N HIS A 110 -16.79 -17.32 7.97
CA HIS A 110 -15.64 -18.21 7.83
C HIS A 110 -15.80 -19.20 6.68
N SER A 111 -16.95 -19.87 6.57
CA SER A 111 -17.21 -20.80 5.46
C SER A 111 -17.25 -20.10 4.10
N VAL A 112 -17.83 -18.90 4.02
CA VAL A 112 -17.85 -18.12 2.78
C VAL A 112 -16.43 -17.69 2.38
N LYS A 113 -15.63 -17.22 3.35
CA LYS A 113 -14.21 -16.88 3.15
C LYS A 113 -13.42 -18.06 2.62
N LEU A 114 -13.51 -19.24 3.27
CA LEU A 114 -12.78 -20.43 2.85
C LEU A 114 -13.17 -20.87 1.43
N ALA A 115 -14.48 -20.94 1.15
CA ALA A 115 -14.95 -21.32 -0.18
C ALA A 115 -14.48 -20.34 -1.27
N PHE A 116 -14.46 -19.04 -0.98
CA PHE A 116 -13.93 -18.03 -1.89
C PHE A 116 -12.43 -18.20 -2.11
N VAL A 117 -11.67 -18.30 -1.01
CA VAL A 117 -10.22 -18.48 -1.04
C VAL A 117 -9.85 -19.70 -1.85
N ASP A 118 -10.47 -20.87 -1.61
CA ASP A 118 -10.16 -22.11 -2.31
C ASP A 118 -10.41 -22.03 -3.82
N LYS A 119 -11.46 -21.32 -4.25
CA LYS A 119 -11.70 -21.06 -5.68
C LYS A 119 -10.58 -20.20 -6.28
N VAL A 120 -10.15 -19.14 -5.56
CA VAL A 120 -9.03 -18.31 -5.99
C VAL A 120 -7.73 -19.11 -6.03
N LYS A 121 -7.45 -19.94 -5.02
CA LYS A 121 -6.26 -20.81 -5.01
C LYS A 121 -6.20 -21.68 -6.26
N ARG A 122 -7.33 -22.32 -6.61
CA ARG A 122 -7.44 -23.15 -7.81
C ARG A 122 -7.19 -22.35 -9.08
N ALA A 123 -7.73 -21.13 -9.18
CA ALA A 123 -7.47 -20.25 -10.31
C ALA A 123 -5.98 -19.88 -10.42
N CYS A 124 -5.32 -19.55 -9.30
CA CYS A 124 -3.90 -19.21 -9.27
C CYS A 124 -2.99 -20.40 -9.62
N MET A 125 -3.33 -21.62 -9.19
CA MET A 125 -2.56 -22.83 -9.52
C MET A 125 -2.50 -23.13 -11.02
N LEU A 126 -3.51 -22.68 -11.77
CA LEU A 126 -3.57 -22.86 -13.22
C LEU A 126 -2.79 -21.78 -13.99
N SER A 127 -2.28 -20.76 -13.31
CA SER A 127 -1.50 -19.67 -13.89
C SER A 127 -0.05 -19.72 -13.44
N SER A 128 0.88 -19.35 -14.33
CA SER A 128 2.30 -19.17 -14.01
C SER A 128 2.56 -18.03 -13.00
N SER A 129 1.58 -17.14 -12.83
CA SER A 129 1.73 -15.84 -12.18
C SER A 129 1.52 -15.84 -10.65
N GLY A 130 1.24 -17.01 -10.06
CA GLY A 130 1.07 -17.17 -8.61
C GLY A 130 -0.02 -16.28 -8.00
N TYR A 131 0.13 -15.92 -6.71
CA TYR A 131 -0.87 -15.13 -5.98
C TYR A 131 -0.75 -13.62 -6.19
N GLY A 132 0.42 -13.09 -6.57
CA GLY A 132 0.68 -11.64 -6.47
C GLY A 132 -0.33 -10.79 -7.23
N VAL A 133 -0.57 -11.13 -8.50
CA VAL A 133 -1.50 -10.41 -9.36
C VAL A 133 -2.94 -10.53 -8.87
N ALA A 134 -3.37 -11.73 -8.47
CA ALA A 134 -4.71 -11.95 -7.93
C ALA A 134 -4.93 -11.21 -6.60
N SER A 135 -3.97 -11.27 -5.67
CA SER A 135 -4.04 -10.65 -4.36
C SER A 135 -4.19 -9.14 -4.45
N SER A 136 -3.31 -8.45 -5.20
CA SER A 136 -3.41 -6.99 -5.36
C SER A 136 -4.71 -6.55 -6.04
N PHE A 137 -5.18 -7.32 -7.03
CA PHE A 137 -6.48 -7.09 -7.66
C PHE A 137 -7.63 -7.24 -6.66
N LEU A 138 -7.67 -8.34 -5.91
CA LEU A 138 -8.74 -8.67 -4.96
C LEU A 138 -8.83 -7.67 -3.82
N ILE A 139 -7.69 -7.27 -3.24
CA ILE A 139 -7.65 -6.24 -2.20
C ILE A 139 -8.29 -4.93 -2.72
N SER A 140 -7.95 -4.54 -3.94
CA SER A 140 -8.53 -3.34 -4.57
C SER A 140 -10.03 -3.48 -4.84
N VAL A 141 -10.48 -4.67 -5.27
CA VAL A 141 -11.91 -4.98 -5.46
C VAL A 141 -12.67 -4.87 -4.15
N PHE A 142 -12.18 -5.49 -3.08
CA PHE A 142 -12.86 -5.49 -1.78
C PHE A 142 -12.87 -4.11 -1.12
N GLY A 143 -11.80 -3.31 -1.27
CA GLY A 143 -11.83 -1.90 -0.87
C GLY A 143 -12.93 -1.10 -1.59
N ARG A 144 -13.16 -1.35 -2.89
CA ARG A 144 -14.29 -0.75 -3.62
C ARG A 144 -15.65 -1.27 -3.16
N ARG A 145 -15.76 -2.55 -2.75
CA ARG A 145 -17.00 -3.13 -2.20
C ARG A 145 -17.34 -2.57 -0.83
N ILE A 146 -16.36 -2.37 0.05
CA ILE A 146 -16.50 -1.65 1.32
C ILE A 146 -17.09 -0.25 1.07
N ASN A 147 -16.50 0.51 0.16
CA ASN A 147 -17.02 1.84 -0.22
C ASN A 147 -18.40 1.79 -0.88
N ARG A 148 -18.78 0.68 -1.53
CA ARG A 148 -20.13 0.49 -2.07
C ARG A 148 -21.15 0.31 -0.93
N VAL A 149 -20.84 -0.57 0.04
CA VAL A 149 -21.66 -0.80 1.23
C VAL A 149 -21.91 0.51 1.98
N ILE A 150 -20.84 1.25 2.30
CA ILE A 150 -20.93 2.51 3.05
C ILE A 150 -21.77 3.55 2.31
N ARG A 151 -21.58 3.69 0.99
CA ARG A 151 -22.37 4.63 0.17
C ARG A 151 -23.85 4.26 0.13
N GLN A 152 -24.20 2.97 0.14
CA GLN A 152 -25.59 2.53 0.18
C GLN A 152 -26.26 2.91 1.50
N VAL A 153 -25.58 2.66 2.61
CA VAL A 153 -26.08 3.01 3.94
C VAL A 153 -26.22 4.52 4.10
N ASN A 154 -25.20 5.29 3.75
CA ASN A 154 -25.24 6.76 3.89
C ASN A 154 -26.37 7.41 3.10
N LYS A 155 -26.71 6.88 1.91
CA LYS A 155 -27.87 7.33 1.14
C LYS A 155 -29.19 7.11 1.87
N LYS A 156 -29.33 5.98 2.58
CA LYS A 156 -30.52 5.69 3.38
C LYS A 156 -30.58 6.55 4.63
N VAL A 157 -29.46 6.72 5.35
CA VAL A 157 -29.36 7.59 6.54
C VAL A 157 -29.82 9.02 6.22
N GLY A 158 -29.37 9.57 5.08
CA GLY A 158 -29.78 10.91 4.64
C GLY A 158 -31.29 11.07 4.38
N ASN A 159 -32.01 9.98 4.17
CA ASN A 159 -33.47 9.98 3.96
C ASN A 159 -34.27 9.80 5.26
N GLY A 160 -33.59 9.77 6.43
CA GLY A 160 -34.19 9.59 7.75
C GLY A 160 -34.34 8.11 8.13
N ILE A 161 -33.48 7.64 9.04
CA ILE A 161 -33.53 6.28 9.60
C ILE A 161 -33.98 6.34 11.07
N ASP A 162 -34.90 5.45 11.43
CA ASP A 162 -35.17 5.13 12.83
C ASP A 162 -34.19 4.06 13.32
N PHE A 163 -33.21 4.48 14.12
CA PHE A 163 -32.16 3.62 14.70
C PHE A 163 -32.70 2.59 15.70
N ASN A 164 -33.96 2.70 16.14
CA ASN A 164 -34.59 1.72 17.02
C ASN A 164 -35.48 0.72 16.26
N SER A 165 -35.62 0.86 14.95
CA SER A 165 -36.43 -0.04 14.14
C SER A 165 -35.77 -1.42 13.99
N LYS A 166 -36.60 -2.46 13.89
CA LYS A 166 -36.13 -3.81 13.59
C LYS A 166 -35.37 -3.87 12.25
N ASP A 167 -35.83 -3.10 11.28
CA ASP A 167 -35.22 -3.02 9.95
C ASP A 167 -33.79 -2.46 10.02
N TYR A 168 -33.56 -1.45 10.86
CA TYR A 168 -32.22 -0.95 11.13
C TYR A 168 -31.31 -2.02 11.75
N VAL A 169 -31.81 -2.77 12.75
CA VAL A 169 -31.01 -3.82 13.41
C VAL A 169 -30.61 -4.92 12.41
N ASP A 170 -31.55 -5.38 11.58
CA ASP A 170 -31.27 -6.40 10.57
C ASP A 170 -30.32 -5.88 9.48
N GLU A 171 -30.44 -4.61 9.09
CA GLU A 171 -29.50 -3.95 8.17
C GLU A 171 -28.11 -3.81 8.80
N ALA A 172 -27.99 -3.35 10.04
CA ALA A 172 -26.73 -3.22 10.74
C ALA A 172 -25.99 -4.57 10.86
N ILE A 173 -26.71 -5.66 11.16
CA ILE A 173 -26.12 -7.01 11.16
C ILE A 173 -25.58 -7.38 9.77
N SER A 174 -26.33 -7.07 8.72
CA SER A 174 -25.96 -7.39 7.33
C SER A 174 -24.74 -6.57 6.88
N VAL A 175 -24.74 -5.25 7.14
CA VAL A 175 -23.63 -4.33 6.92
C VAL A 175 -22.37 -4.82 7.63
N ARG A 176 -22.46 -5.12 8.93
CA ARG A 176 -21.34 -5.65 9.71
C ARG A 176 -20.78 -6.93 9.11
N SER A 177 -21.66 -7.87 8.75
CA SER A 177 -21.24 -9.16 8.18
C SER A 177 -20.53 -9.01 6.82
N ALA A 178 -20.99 -8.07 5.98
CA ALA A 178 -20.35 -7.78 4.70
C ALA A 178 -18.99 -7.10 4.87
N LEU A 179 -18.90 -6.07 5.74
CA LEU A 179 -17.63 -5.37 6.01
C LEU A 179 -16.59 -6.31 6.63
N GLN A 180 -17.01 -7.16 7.57
CA GLN A 180 -16.14 -8.15 8.20
C GLN A 180 -15.63 -9.16 7.17
N LEU A 181 -16.49 -9.73 6.31
CA LEU A 181 -16.07 -10.66 5.26
C LEU A 181 -15.05 -10.02 4.31
N PHE A 182 -15.31 -8.81 3.83
CA PHE A 182 -14.38 -8.12 2.94
C PHE A 182 -13.04 -7.83 3.62
N MET A 183 -13.05 -7.44 4.90
CA MET A 183 -11.81 -7.22 5.65
C MET A 183 -11.03 -8.51 5.89
N GLU A 184 -11.69 -9.61 6.27
CA GLU A 184 -11.04 -10.91 6.44
C GLU A 184 -10.40 -11.42 5.13
N LEU A 185 -11.02 -11.12 3.99
CA LEU A 185 -10.45 -11.41 2.67
C LEU A 185 -9.27 -10.50 2.35
N ILE A 186 -9.36 -9.19 2.63
CA ILE A 186 -8.24 -8.26 2.42
C ILE A 186 -7.04 -8.68 3.27
N PHE A 187 -7.22 -8.95 4.57
CA PHE A 187 -6.14 -9.41 5.46
C PHE A 187 -5.52 -10.71 4.95
N TYR A 188 -6.33 -11.67 4.50
CA TYR A 188 -5.83 -12.92 3.91
C TYR A 188 -4.99 -12.69 2.66
N PHE A 189 -5.50 -11.95 1.67
CA PHE A 189 -4.74 -11.74 0.42
C PHE A 189 -3.52 -10.85 0.62
N TYR A 190 -3.55 -9.97 1.61
CA TYR A 190 -2.41 -9.16 2.01
C TYR A 190 -1.31 -10.02 2.64
N SER A 191 -1.65 -10.94 3.56
CA SER A 191 -0.66 -11.82 4.18
C SER A 191 -0.03 -12.81 3.20
N VAL A 192 -0.76 -13.17 2.13
CA VAL A 192 -0.23 -14.03 1.07
C VAL A 192 0.73 -13.30 0.12
N SER A 193 0.44 -12.04 -0.22
CA SER A 193 1.32 -11.25 -1.11
C SER A 193 1.29 -9.77 -0.74
N PRO A 194 2.13 -9.37 0.23
CA PRO A 194 2.28 -7.97 0.63
C PRO A 194 2.90 -7.15 -0.51
N THR A 195 2.31 -6.00 -0.81
CA THR A 195 2.88 -5.00 -1.73
C THR A 195 2.52 -3.60 -1.26
N LEU A 196 3.23 -2.57 -1.75
CA LEU A 196 2.98 -1.18 -1.38
C LEU A 196 1.56 -0.72 -1.72
N ASN A 197 1.04 -1.15 -2.87
CA ASN A 197 -0.33 -0.86 -3.26
C ASN A 197 -1.33 -1.64 -2.40
N SER A 198 -1.05 -2.91 -2.11
CA SER A 198 -1.88 -3.73 -1.24
C SER A 198 -1.97 -3.14 0.18
N SER A 199 -0.84 -2.68 0.77
CA SER A 199 -0.82 -2.07 2.11
C SER A 199 -1.60 -0.75 2.14
N THR A 200 -1.43 0.09 1.12
CA THR A 200 -2.18 1.35 0.99
C THR A 200 -3.69 1.11 0.96
N ASN A 201 -4.15 0.10 0.22
CA ASN A 201 -5.59 -0.22 0.14
C ASN A 201 -6.13 -0.86 1.42
N LEU A 202 -5.33 -1.71 2.09
CA LEU A 202 -5.69 -2.26 3.40
C LEU A 202 -5.81 -1.14 4.45
N SER A 203 -4.82 -0.25 4.56
CA SER A 203 -4.84 0.88 5.51
C SER A 203 -6.06 1.80 5.29
N LYS A 204 -6.41 2.09 4.03
CA LYS A 204 -7.64 2.84 3.73
C LYS A 204 -8.89 2.12 4.19
N SER A 205 -8.98 0.82 3.92
CA SER A 205 -10.15 0.01 4.26
C SER A 205 -10.36 -0.02 5.77
N ILE A 206 -9.29 -0.17 6.56
CA ILE A 206 -9.30 -0.08 8.02
C ILE A 206 -9.87 1.28 8.47
N ILE A 207 -9.29 2.39 8.00
CA ILE A 207 -9.67 3.74 8.46
C ILE A 207 -11.11 4.10 8.05
N VAL A 208 -11.52 3.73 6.84
CA VAL A 208 -12.88 4.01 6.33
C VAL A 208 -13.93 3.24 7.12
N ILE A 209 -13.68 1.96 7.42
CA ILE A 209 -14.59 1.16 8.22
C ILE A 209 -14.65 1.71 9.64
N ASP A 210 -13.51 2.02 10.26
CA ASP A 210 -13.49 2.57 11.63
C ASP A 210 -14.37 3.81 11.76
N ARG A 211 -14.20 4.79 10.85
CA ARG A 211 -15.00 6.02 10.83
C ARG A 211 -16.48 5.73 10.63
N PHE A 212 -16.80 4.92 9.62
CA PHE A 212 -18.18 4.60 9.31
C PHE A 212 -18.88 3.90 10.48
N ILE A 213 -18.21 2.94 11.12
CA ILE A 213 -18.76 2.21 12.27
C ILE A 213 -18.92 3.12 13.48
N ALA A 214 -17.96 4.01 13.73
CA ALA A 214 -18.05 4.97 14.84
C ALA A 214 -19.30 5.87 14.72
N ASP A 215 -19.69 6.22 13.50
CA ASP A 215 -20.88 7.04 13.23
C ASP A 215 -22.17 6.22 13.15
N PHE A 216 -22.12 5.04 12.51
CA PHE A 216 -23.31 4.26 12.17
C PHE A 216 -23.68 3.22 13.23
N MET A 217 -22.72 2.47 13.79
CA MET A 217 -22.98 1.40 14.77
C MET A 217 -21.88 1.35 15.87
N PRO A 218 -21.79 2.40 16.71
CA PRO A 218 -20.70 2.57 17.67
C PRO A 218 -20.55 1.40 18.66
N GLU A 219 -21.63 0.66 18.93
CA GLU A 219 -21.62 -0.53 19.79
C GLU A 219 -20.73 -1.67 19.24
N GLN A 220 -20.42 -1.69 17.95
CA GLN A 220 -19.53 -2.67 17.32
C GLN A 220 -18.06 -2.22 17.28
N LEU A 221 -17.77 -0.96 17.63
CA LEU A 221 -16.45 -0.35 17.46
C LEU A 221 -15.37 -1.08 18.25
N ASP A 222 -15.68 -1.48 19.49
CA ASP A 222 -14.76 -2.22 20.36
C ASP A 222 -14.34 -3.56 19.78
N TYR A 223 -15.31 -4.33 19.28
CA TYR A 223 -15.07 -5.63 18.66
C TYR A 223 -14.18 -5.48 17.40
N LEU A 224 -14.54 -4.54 16.52
CA LEU A 224 -13.83 -4.34 15.26
C LEU A 224 -12.41 -3.80 15.45
N ARG A 225 -12.21 -2.82 16.34
CA ARG A 225 -10.87 -2.31 16.64
C ARG A 225 -9.98 -3.38 17.24
N THR A 226 -10.51 -4.21 18.13
CA THR A 226 -9.77 -5.35 18.72
C THR A 226 -9.39 -6.36 17.63
N SER A 227 -10.34 -6.75 16.78
CA SER A 227 -10.10 -7.69 15.68
C SER A 227 -9.09 -7.16 14.66
N PHE A 228 -9.22 -5.91 14.22
CA PHE A 228 -8.28 -5.31 13.27
C PHE A 228 -6.89 -5.14 13.88
N SER A 229 -6.79 -4.75 15.14
CA SER A 229 -5.50 -4.61 15.81
C SER A 229 -4.80 -5.97 15.94
N PHE A 230 -5.54 -7.03 16.26
CA PHE A 230 -5.00 -8.40 16.28
C PHE A 230 -4.45 -8.83 14.90
N GLU A 231 -5.19 -8.58 13.81
CA GLU A 231 -4.72 -8.92 12.46
C GLU A 231 -3.51 -8.06 12.04
N VAL A 232 -3.50 -6.78 12.42
CA VAL A 232 -2.34 -5.89 12.22
C VAL A 232 -1.12 -6.42 12.96
N GLU A 233 -1.27 -6.83 14.22
CA GLU A 233 -0.19 -7.44 14.99
C GLU A 233 0.35 -8.71 14.34
N ASN A 234 -0.54 -9.60 13.87
CA ASN A 234 -0.14 -10.81 13.17
C ASN A 234 0.71 -10.48 11.94
N ILE A 235 0.27 -9.52 11.12
CA ILE A 235 1.01 -9.04 9.95
C ILE A 235 2.40 -8.50 10.34
N LEU A 236 2.48 -7.70 11.41
CA LEU A 236 3.73 -7.08 11.85
C LEU A 236 4.70 -8.09 12.46
N ARG A 237 4.21 -9.20 13.03
CA ARG A 237 5.03 -10.29 13.59
C ARG A 237 5.69 -11.17 12.53
N PHE A 238 5.17 -11.22 11.31
CA PHE A 238 5.79 -12.02 10.25
C PHE A 238 7.17 -11.45 9.88
N GLU A 239 8.22 -12.21 10.21
CA GLU A 239 9.58 -11.95 9.75
C GLU A 239 9.79 -12.52 8.35
N ASP A 240 10.46 -11.75 7.50
CA ASP A 240 10.68 -12.11 6.11
C ASP A 240 11.86 -13.08 6.01
N CYS A 241 11.64 -14.24 5.38
CA CYS A 241 12.67 -15.27 5.25
C CYS A 241 13.74 -14.93 4.18
N ASP A 242 13.51 -13.91 3.33
CA ASP A 242 14.34 -13.59 2.17
C ASP A 242 14.86 -12.14 2.22
N GLY A 243 16.03 -11.95 2.87
CA GLY A 243 16.66 -10.66 3.20
C GLY A 243 17.12 -9.74 2.04
N TYR A 244 16.61 -9.91 0.82
CA TYR A 244 16.83 -8.96 -0.30
C TYR A 244 15.71 -7.91 -0.44
N LEU A 245 14.57 -8.11 0.23
CA LEU A 245 13.36 -7.27 0.12
C LEU A 245 13.09 -6.38 1.36
N ASP A 246 13.97 -6.40 2.37
CA ASP A 246 13.75 -5.76 3.69
C ASP A 246 13.33 -4.28 3.62
N ASN A 247 13.93 -3.49 2.71
CA ASN A 247 13.60 -2.06 2.55
C ASN A 247 12.21 -1.83 1.94
N TYR A 248 11.76 -2.72 1.05
CA TYR A 248 10.42 -2.62 0.49
C TYR A 248 9.44 -2.93 1.61
N ILE A 249 9.52 -4.14 2.19
CA ILE A 249 8.58 -4.70 3.18
C ILE A 249 8.41 -3.81 4.43
N SER A 250 9.45 -3.07 4.82
CA SER A 250 9.38 -2.09 5.90
C SER A 250 8.31 -1.02 5.65
N LEU A 251 8.20 -0.48 4.43
CA LEU A 251 7.21 0.54 4.09
C LEU A 251 5.78 0.01 4.17
N GLU A 252 5.54 -1.21 3.70
CA GLU A 252 4.26 -1.87 3.84
C GLU A 252 3.89 -2.04 5.32
N LYS A 253 4.81 -2.53 6.15
CA LYS A 253 4.62 -2.67 7.60
C LYS A 253 4.30 -1.32 8.26
N MET A 254 5.00 -0.25 7.90
CA MET A 254 4.72 1.09 8.41
C MET A 254 3.32 1.59 8.01
N ASN A 255 2.88 1.37 6.76
CA ASN A 255 1.54 1.74 6.32
C ASN A 255 0.45 1.03 7.14
N ILE A 256 0.65 -0.25 7.42
CA ILE A 256 -0.30 -1.04 8.22
C ILE A 256 -0.29 -0.56 9.68
N LEU A 257 0.88 -0.34 10.29
CA LEU A 257 0.98 0.22 11.64
C LEU A 257 0.26 1.57 11.77
N LEU A 258 0.49 2.47 10.81
CA LEU A 258 -0.12 3.80 10.82
C LEU A 258 -1.64 3.77 10.63
N SER A 259 -2.20 2.70 10.05
CA SER A 259 -3.65 2.57 9.86
C SER A 259 -4.43 2.54 11.17
N VAL A 260 -3.82 2.07 12.26
CA VAL A 260 -4.43 1.98 13.61
C VAL A 260 -3.95 3.08 14.56
N SER A 261 -3.15 4.03 14.07
CA SER A 261 -2.64 5.17 14.87
C SER A 261 -3.73 6.15 15.36
N GLY A 262 -4.94 6.04 14.82
CA GLY A 262 -6.11 6.83 15.23
C GLY A 262 -6.90 6.22 16.39
N TYR A 263 -6.60 5.00 16.81
CA TYR A 263 -7.30 4.32 17.91
C TYR A 263 -6.83 4.82 19.28
N ASP A 264 -7.57 4.46 20.34
CA ASP A 264 -7.03 4.51 21.70
C ASP A 264 -5.93 3.44 21.83
N LEU A 265 -4.67 3.87 21.71
CA LEU A 265 -3.53 2.96 21.70
C LEU A 265 -3.29 2.25 23.04
N ASN A 266 -3.88 2.74 24.14
CA ASN A 266 -3.83 2.03 25.41
C ASN A 266 -4.66 0.75 25.37
N LYS A 267 -5.78 0.77 24.63
CA LYS A 267 -6.71 -0.37 24.53
C LYS A 267 -6.48 -1.23 23.30
N TYR A 268 -6.23 -0.62 22.14
CA TYR A 268 -6.11 -1.32 20.85
C TYR A 268 -4.75 -1.11 20.18
N GLY A 269 -3.80 -0.44 20.83
CA GLY A 269 -2.50 -0.23 20.24
C GLY A 269 -1.70 -1.53 20.18
N VAL A 270 -0.90 -1.67 19.13
CA VAL A 270 0.09 -2.74 18.94
C VAL A 270 0.94 -2.96 20.19
N ASP A 271 1.18 -4.23 20.52
CA ASP A 271 2.01 -4.65 21.64
C ASP A 271 3.46 -4.12 21.55
N LEU A 272 4.04 -3.82 22.71
CA LEU A 272 5.39 -3.28 22.83
C LEU A 272 6.45 -4.18 22.20
N SER A 273 6.31 -5.51 22.37
CA SER A 273 7.28 -6.48 21.85
C SER A 273 7.37 -6.45 20.32
N ILE A 274 6.28 -6.12 19.63
CA ILE A 274 6.24 -6.00 18.16
C ILE A 274 6.94 -4.72 17.73
N ILE A 275 6.73 -3.61 18.43
CA ILE A 275 7.44 -2.36 18.09
C ILE A 275 8.93 -2.51 18.37
N GLU A 276 9.29 -3.18 19.47
CA GLU A 276 10.67 -3.52 19.79
C GLU A 276 11.29 -4.45 18.75
N SER A 277 10.56 -5.45 18.25
CA SER A 277 11.05 -6.29 17.16
C SER A 277 11.29 -5.45 15.92
N ILE A 278 10.35 -4.62 15.45
CA ILE A 278 10.57 -3.72 14.31
C ILE A 278 11.83 -2.87 14.47
N ILE A 279 12.10 -2.38 15.69
CA ILE A 279 13.29 -1.58 15.98
C ILE A 279 14.58 -2.40 15.96
N ASN A 280 14.53 -3.67 16.34
CA ASN A 280 15.68 -4.55 16.56
C ASN A 280 15.92 -5.59 15.46
N THR A 281 14.93 -5.85 14.59
CA THR A 281 14.93 -6.92 13.58
C THR A 281 15.90 -6.65 12.42
N SER A 282 16.36 -5.41 12.24
CA SER A 282 17.29 -5.09 11.17
C SER A 282 18.75 -5.24 11.62
N LYS A 283 19.54 -6.04 10.88
CA LYS A 283 21.02 -5.94 10.85
C LYS A 283 21.52 -4.56 10.36
N LYS A 284 20.61 -3.63 10.13
CA LYS A 284 20.76 -2.32 9.52
C LYS A 284 20.15 -1.28 10.47
N GLU A 285 20.65 -0.05 10.42
CA GLU A 285 20.05 1.04 11.19
C GLU A 285 18.64 1.39 10.66
N LEU A 286 17.80 1.98 11.52
CA LEU A 286 16.48 2.46 11.12
C LEU A 286 16.64 3.59 10.10
N GLY A 287 15.91 3.49 8.98
CA GLY A 287 15.83 4.54 7.98
C GLY A 287 14.88 5.66 8.37
N TYR A 288 14.75 6.63 7.47
CA TYR A 288 13.86 7.78 7.63
C TYR A 288 12.41 7.35 7.86
N PHE A 289 11.88 6.44 7.03
CA PHE A 289 10.48 6.07 7.06
C PHE A 289 10.10 5.33 8.34
N GLU A 290 10.98 4.45 8.84
CA GLU A 290 10.77 3.75 10.11
C GLU A 290 10.77 4.73 11.28
N ILE A 291 11.80 5.59 11.39
CA ILE A 291 11.91 6.55 12.49
C ILE A 291 10.68 7.45 12.55
N ILE A 292 10.31 8.04 11.41
CA ILE A 292 9.18 8.97 11.34
C ILE A 292 7.85 8.26 11.63
N SER A 293 7.62 7.08 11.04
CA SER A 293 6.36 6.36 11.22
C SER A 293 6.20 5.87 12.66
N LEU A 294 7.27 5.39 13.28
CA LEU A 294 7.27 4.97 14.68
C LEU A 294 7.05 6.15 15.62
N LEU A 295 7.72 7.29 15.42
CA LEU A 295 7.47 8.51 16.19
C LEU A 295 6.03 9.00 16.01
N TYR A 296 5.49 8.94 14.79
CA TYR A 296 4.12 9.35 14.51
C TYR A 296 3.09 8.41 15.14
N TYR A 297 3.36 7.11 15.18
CA TYR A 297 2.49 6.12 15.81
C TYR A 297 2.51 6.25 17.33
N CYS A 298 3.69 6.27 17.94
CA CYS A 298 3.85 6.29 19.39
C CYS A 298 3.49 7.65 20.03
N LYS A 299 3.79 8.77 19.35
CA LYS A 299 3.58 10.15 19.85
C LYS A 299 4.11 10.31 21.28
N ASP A 300 3.38 11.02 22.15
CA ASP A 300 3.67 11.13 23.59
C ASP A 300 2.89 10.10 24.44
N ASN A 301 2.48 8.96 23.85
CA ASN A 301 1.70 7.97 24.60
C ASN A 301 2.58 7.23 25.63
N ALA A 302 2.13 7.22 26.89
CA ALA A 302 2.84 6.61 28.02
C ALA A 302 3.15 5.11 27.81
N LYS A 303 2.26 4.36 27.14
CA LYS A 303 2.49 2.95 26.80
C LYS A 303 3.81 2.75 26.07
N TYR A 304 4.19 3.67 25.20
CA TYR A 304 5.36 3.55 24.32
C TYR A 304 6.57 4.36 24.78
N GLU A 305 6.57 4.89 26.01
CA GLU A 305 7.64 5.80 26.48
C GLU A 305 9.04 5.17 26.38
N ALA A 306 9.19 3.91 26.79
CA ALA A 306 10.47 3.20 26.75
C ALA A 306 10.99 3.05 25.31
N VAL A 307 10.12 2.63 24.41
CA VAL A 307 10.42 2.43 22.99
C VAL A 307 10.72 3.76 22.30
N ASN A 308 9.97 4.82 22.60
CA ASN A 308 10.25 6.17 22.12
C ASN A 308 11.66 6.65 22.50
N LYS A 309 12.14 6.36 23.71
CA LYS A 309 13.52 6.69 24.10
C LYS A 309 14.54 5.97 23.22
N ILE A 310 14.28 4.72 22.83
CA ILE A 310 15.14 3.94 21.93
C ILE A 310 15.14 4.55 20.53
N ILE A 311 13.96 4.87 19.98
CA ILE A 311 13.82 5.51 18.66
C ILE A 311 14.57 6.85 18.63
N GLN A 312 14.39 7.68 19.66
CA GLN A 312 15.08 8.96 19.79
C GLN A 312 16.62 8.80 19.87
N LYS A 313 17.10 7.77 20.58
CA LYS A 313 18.53 7.46 20.64
C LYS A 313 19.07 7.08 19.26
N LYS A 314 18.40 6.18 18.53
CA LYS A 314 18.78 5.79 17.16
C LYS A 314 18.75 6.98 16.21
N CYS A 315 17.71 7.81 16.26
CA CYS A 315 17.62 9.03 15.48
C CYS A 315 18.77 10.01 15.78
N SER A 316 19.13 10.19 17.05
CA SER A 316 20.29 11.03 17.40
C SER A 316 21.58 10.48 16.82
N SER A 317 21.82 9.16 16.94
CA SER A 317 23.02 8.52 16.38
C SER A 317 23.11 8.69 14.87
N TYR A 318 22.00 8.50 14.17
CA TYR A 318 21.89 8.73 12.72
C TYR A 318 22.28 10.18 12.37
N LEU A 319 21.71 11.18 13.06
CA LEU A 319 22.05 12.59 12.82
C LEU A 319 23.51 12.94 13.16
N ASP A 320 24.08 12.33 14.21
CA ASP A 320 25.46 12.55 14.63
C ASP A 320 26.47 12.06 13.56
N GLU A 321 26.15 11.00 12.82
CA GLU A 321 26.99 10.52 11.71
C GLU A 321 27.12 11.57 10.60
N TYR A 322 26.01 12.17 10.19
CA TYR A 322 25.99 13.17 9.12
C TYR A 322 26.55 14.53 9.57
N LEU A 323 26.39 14.89 10.85
CA LEU A 323 27.02 16.09 11.42
C LEU A 323 28.55 16.03 11.32
N LYS A 324 29.15 14.85 11.52
CA LYS A 324 30.62 14.67 11.45
C LYS A 324 31.15 14.78 10.02
N LYS A 325 30.38 14.29 9.04
CA LYS A 325 30.81 14.19 7.64
C LYS A 325 30.50 15.44 6.80
N ASP A 326 29.74 16.39 7.34
CA ASP A 326 29.18 17.57 6.62
C ASP A 326 28.55 17.20 5.25
N SER A 327 27.87 16.06 5.20
CA SER A 327 27.53 15.35 3.96
C SER A 327 26.03 15.35 3.65
N LEU A 328 25.28 16.34 4.13
CA LEU A 328 23.85 16.44 3.81
C LEU A 328 23.58 16.48 2.30
N TYR A 329 24.49 17.07 1.52
CA TYR A 329 24.37 17.16 0.06
C TYR A 329 24.40 15.79 -0.63
N THR A 330 24.85 14.73 0.06
CA THR A 330 24.96 13.38 -0.50
C THR A 330 23.88 12.43 0.02
N SER A 331 22.98 12.87 0.91
CA SER A 331 21.92 12.02 1.46
C SER A 331 20.58 12.75 1.52
N SER A 332 19.71 12.39 0.57
CA SER A 332 18.31 12.81 0.58
C SER A 332 17.59 12.35 1.84
N GLU A 333 17.84 11.12 2.29
CA GLU A 333 17.22 10.54 3.48
C GLU A 333 17.52 11.34 4.74
N ALA A 334 18.79 11.69 4.96
CA ALA A 334 19.21 12.49 6.11
C ALA A 334 18.60 13.91 6.10
N LEU A 335 18.45 14.51 4.92
CA LEU A 335 17.79 15.80 4.78
C LEU A 335 16.30 15.70 5.15
N HIS A 336 15.57 14.73 4.61
CA HIS A 336 14.14 14.53 4.91
C HIS A 336 13.93 14.28 6.41
N LEU A 337 14.74 13.39 7.00
CA LEU A 337 14.69 13.12 8.44
C LEU A 337 14.91 14.40 9.24
N SER A 338 15.95 15.16 8.92
CA SER A 338 16.27 16.38 9.68
C SER A 338 15.15 17.41 9.61
N LEU A 339 14.56 17.63 8.44
CA LEU A 339 13.46 18.58 8.24
C LEU A 339 12.22 18.20 9.06
N ASP A 340 11.80 16.93 9.04
CA ASP A 340 10.64 16.49 9.81
C ASP A 340 10.92 16.46 11.32
N ILE A 341 12.13 16.08 11.74
CA ILE A 341 12.53 16.10 13.16
C ILE A 341 12.53 17.53 13.73
N ILE A 342 12.95 18.54 12.97
CA ILE A 342 12.91 19.95 13.40
C ILE A 342 11.50 20.36 13.88
N THR A 343 10.48 19.88 13.16
CA THR A 343 9.06 20.22 13.39
C THR A 343 8.33 19.19 14.27
N CYS A 344 8.96 18.06 14.61
CA CYS A 344 8.34 17.01 15.39
C CYS A 344 8.13 17.44 16.85
N PRO A 345 6.89 17.36 17.38
CA PRO A 345 6.60 17.69 18.77
C PRO A 345 6.94 16.56 19.75
N TYR A 346 7.08 15.33 19.26
CA TYR A 346 7.21 14.10 20.06
C TYR A 346 8.66 13.68 20.32
N ILE A 347 9.60 14.63 20.15
CA ILE A 347 11.05 14.38 20.27
C ILE A 347 11.72 15.48 21.07
N LYS A 348 12.74 15.11 21.85
CA LYS A 348 13.48 16.05 22.70
C LYS A 348 14.13 17.16 21.88
N ASP A 349 14.08 18.38 22.44
CA ASP A 349 14.64 19.58 21.81
C ASP A 349 16.13 19.45 21.50
N ASP A 350 16.90 18.67 22.25
CA ASP A 350 18.32 18.48 21.94
C ASP A 350 18.56 17.80 20.60
N ILE A 351 17.69 16.85 20.22
CA ILE A 351 17.76 16.19 18.92
C ILE A 351 17.27 17.14 17.83
N ARG A 352 16.22 17.94 18.11
CA ARG A 352 15.72 18.97 17.19
C ARG A 352 16.78 20.03 16.89
N LYS A 353 17.54 20.46 17.91
CA LYS A 353 18.70 21.37 17.76
C LYS A 353 19.78 20.76 16.87
N LYS A 354 20.08 19.47 17.03
CA LYS A 354 21.05 18.75 16.16
C LYS A 354 20.58 18.76 14.70
N ALA A 355 19.33 18.39 14.45
CA ALA A 355 18.74 18.42 13.11
C ALA A 355 18.78 19.83 12.49
N LEU A 356 18.46 20.88 13.26
CA LEU A 356 18.53 22.26 12.76
C LEU A 356 19.96 22.68 12.40
N ARG A 357 20.95 22.32 13.22
CA ARG A 357 22.37 22.62 12.94
C ARG A 357 22.92 21.85 11.75
N LEU A 358 22.36 20.68 11.47
CA LEU A 358 22.67 19.91 10.28
C LEU A 358 22.21 20.69 9.04
N VAL A 359 20.93 21.07 8.98
CA VAL A 359 20.29 21.73 7.82
C VAL A 359 20.73 23.18 7.64
N LEU A 360 20.81 23.96 8.72
CA LEU A 360 21.09 25.38 8.69
C LEU A 360 22.50 25.66 9.23
N ILE A 361 23.47 25.84 8.32
CA ILE A 361 24.88 26.11 8.67
C ILE A 361 25.01 27.31 9.61
N SER A 362 24.21 28.37 9.42
CA SER A 362 24.24 29.55 10.30
C SER A 362 23.80 29.26 11.74
N ALA A 363 23.01 28.20 11.98
CA ALA A 363 22.64 27.75 13.32
C ALA A 363 23.78 27.04 14.06
N ARG A 364 24.84 26.60 13.37
CA ARG A 364 26.02 25.96 14.01
C ARG A 364 26.79 26.95 14.90
N LYS A 365 26.77 28.24 14.56
CA LYS A 365 27.42 29.31 15.32
C LYS A 365 26.52 29.92 16.42
N LYS A 366 25.26 29.53 16.48
CA LYS A 366 24.27 30.05 17.43
C LYS A 366 24.27 29.28 18.74
N ASN A 367 24.03 29.98 19.84
CA ASN A 367 23.88 29.34 21.15
C ASN A 367 22.56 28.55 21.24
N ASN A 368 22.41 27.70 22.27
CA ASN A 368 21.23 26.84 22.39
C ASN A 368 19.90 27.61 22.54
N SER A 369 19.91 28.80 23.14
CA SER A 369 18.71 29.63 23.32
C SER A 369 18.24 30.20 21.98
N GLU A 370 19.15 30.72 21.18
CA GLU A 370 18.86 31.23 19.83
C GLU A 370 18.33 30.12 18.90
N VAL A 371 18.90 28.92 18.99
CA VAL A 371 18.42 27.76 18.22
C VAL A 371 17.00 27.38 18.65
N LEU A 372 16.70 27.38 19.96
CA LEU A 372 15.35 27.13 20.47
C LEU A 372 14.33 28.14 19.95
N GLN A 373 14.67 29.44 19.94
CA GLN A 373 13.78 30.46 19.38
C GLN A 373 13.45 30.22 17.90
N ILE A 374 14.41 29.71 17.11
CA ILE A 374 14.15 29.33 15.72
C ILE A 374 13.24 28.11 15.66
N LEU A 375 13.51 27.09 16.47
CA LEU A 375 12.66 25.89 16.56
C LEU A 375 11.22 26.26 16.94
N ASP A 376 11.03 27.18 17.89
CA ASP A 376 9.71 27.66 18.30
C ASP A 376 8.93 28.30 17.15
N ARG A 377 9.59 29.10 16.32
CA ARG A 377 8.98 29.69 15.12
C ARG A 377 8.60 28.65 14.06
N LEU A 378 9.24 27.49 14.08
CA LEU A 378 8.99 26.39 13.15
C LEU A 378 7.98 25.36 13.68
N LYS A 379 7.57 25.42 14.95
CA LYS A 379 6.69 24.42 15.59
C LYS A 379 5.33 24.24 14.89
N ASP A 380 4.80 25.29 14.27
CA ASP A 380 3.50 25.25 13.57
C ASP A 380 3.64 25.00 12.05
N ARG A 381 4.86 24.75 11.58
CA ARG A 381 5.15 24.38 10.19
C ARG A 381 5.29 22.86 10.08
N TYR A 382 5.08 22.35 8.87
CA TYR A 382 5.38 20.96 8.54
C TYR A 382 6.17 20.94 7.22
N TRP A 383 6.98 19.90 7.05
CA TRP A 383 7.69 19.63 5.80
C TRP A 383 6.96 18.51 5.06
N PHE A 384 7.37 17.27 5.28
CA PHE A 384 6.74 16.10 4.66
C PHE A 384 5.71 15.46 5.60
N VAL A 385 5.91 15.60 6.92
CA VAL A 385 5.05 15.02 7.95
C VAL A 385 4.22 16.08 8.65
N LYS A 386 2.90 15.98 8.53
CA LYS A 386 1.96 16.81 9.29
C LYS A 386 1.69 16.19 10.67
N TRP A 387 2.53 16.51 11.65
CA TRP A 387 2.47 15.95 13.01
C TRP A 387 1.16 16.20 13.78
N LYS A 388 0.47 17.31 13.51
CA LYS A 388 -0.79 17.70 14.18
C LYS A 388 -1.90 17.91 13.15
N GLY A 389 -3.09 17.38 13.43
CA GLY A 389 -4.29 17.58 12.61
C GLY A 389 -4.14 17.06 11.17
N GLY A 390 -3.27 16.07 10.95
CA GLY A 390 -3.14 15.36 9.67
C GLY A 390 -4.13 14.20 9.62
N ASP A 391 -4.96 14.17 8.57
CA ASP A 391 -5.78 13.00 8.28
C ASP A 391 -5.01 12.05 7.36
N ILE A 392 -4.56 10.91 7.91
CA ILE A 392 -3.89 9.84 7.15
C ILE A 392 -4.76 9.38 5.98
N TYR A 393 -6.07 9.25 6.16
CA TYR A 393 -6.98 8.83 5.10
C TYR A 393 -6.90 9.77 3.90
N SER A 394 -7.04 11.08 4.15
CA SER A 394 -6.93 12.12 3.12
C SER A 394 -5.59 12.07 2.36
N LEU A 395 -4.48 11.76 3.05
CA LEU A 395 -3.16 11.59 2.41
C LEU A 395 -3.12 10.35 1.52
N LEU A 396 -3.65 9.22 2.01
CA LEU A 396 -3.72 7.97 1.26
C LEU A 396 -4.65 8.12 0.03
N GLU A 397 -5.78 8.83 0.13
CA GLU A 397 -6.67 9.12 -1.01
C GLU A 397 -5.98 9.97 -2.08
N ARG A 398 -5.32 11.07 -1.68
CA ARG A 398 -4.56 11.91 -2.62
C ARG A 398 -3.50 11.11 -3.36
N LYS A 399 -2.85 10.16 -2.69
CA LYS A 399 -1.88 9.25 -3.33
C LYS A 399 -2.52 8.36 -4.40
N SER A 400 -3.70 7.80 -4.16
CA SER A 400 -4.39 6.96 -5.17
C SER A 400 -4.94 7.74 -6.37
N LEU A 401 -5.19 9.03 -6.21
CA LEU A 401 -5.70 9.88 -7.29
C LEU A 401 -4.58 10.38 -8.21
N ARG A 402 -3.31 10.27 -7.78
CA ARG A 402 -2.18 10.53 -8.66
C ARG A 402 -1.99 9.31 -9.56
N PHE A 403 -2.33 9.46 -10.83
CA PHE A 403 -1.95 8.47 -11.84
C PHE A 403 -0.43 8.29 -11.80
N THR A 404 0.01 7.06 -11.59
CA THR A 404 1.38 6.65 -11.87
C THR A 404 1.54 6.76 -13.38
N TYR A 405 2.18 7.84 -13.83
CA TYR A 405 2.52 8.04 -15.24
C TYR A 405 3.58 7.03 -15.69
#